data_AF-A0A7X6ZS81-F1
#
_entry.id   AF-A0A7X6ZS81-F1
#
_cell.length_a   1.000
_cell.length_b   1.000
_cell.length_c   1.000
_cell.angle_alpha   90.00
_cell.angle_beta   90.00
_cell.angle_gamma   90.00
#
_symmetry.space_group_name_H-M   'P 1'
#
loop_
_entity.id
_entity.type
_entity.pdbx_description
1 polymer ?
#
loop_
_entity_poly.entity_id
_entity_poly.type
_entity_poly.pdbx_seq_one_letter_code
_entity_poly.pdbx_strand_id
1 'polypeptide(L)'
;MFSIKNELSNWVTEFENYRIPDWDDLPDIDLYMDQVITYLEKQLAVFSKSEDEKFITPAMINNYVKNQIIPRPLNKKYTREHMAHLVSVLNLKNILSLMDITRLISHEKIDKPISTLFDQLNSIQNEAFKATALRVRDSLEKLDCNYNDKAKEERLSLLALKFSLEANANRIAAKRILDEIMAHKAKLQVEEQKENVKDKVKEKNKDKDKSKT
;
A
#
# COMPACT_ATOMS: atom_id res chain seq x y z
N MET A 1 4.81 36.66 13.33
CA MET A 1 5.97 35.86 13.77
C MET A 1 5.67 34.42 13.40
N PHE A 2 6.34 33.87 12.39
CA PHE A 2 6.16 32.48 11.98
C PHE A 2 6.71 31.59 13.10
N SER A 3 5.83 30.93 13.82
CA SER A 3 6.22 29.93 14.81
C SER A 3 6.15 28.58 14.13
N ILE A 4 7.21 27.79 14.21
CA ILE A 4 7.26 26.40 13.73
C ILE A 4 6.06 25.57 14.23
N LYS A 5 5.54 25.92 15.42
CA LYS A 5 4.33 25.33 15.99
C LYS A 5 3.10 25.59 15.11
N ASN A 6 2.92 26.81 14.63
CA ASN A 6 1.77 27.19 13.80
C ASN A 6 1.83 26.51 12.43
N GLU A 7 3.02 26.46 11.83
CA GLU A 7 3.23 25.75 10.55
C GLU A 7 2.92 24.26 10.68
N LEU A 8 3.47 23.59 11.70
CA LEU A 8 3.18 22.18 11.96
C LEU A 8 1.72 21.94 12.36
N SER A 9 1.07 22.89 13.04
CA SER A 9 -0.35 22.79 13.38
C SER A 9 -1.25 22.90 12.14
N ASN A 10 -0.92 23.77 11.19
CA ASN A 10 -1.66 23.85 9.93
C ASN A 10 -1.45 22.59 9.09
N TRP A 11 -0.19 22.17 8.95
CA TRP A 11 0.15 20.95 8.21
C TRP A 11 -0.52 19.71 8.79
N VAL A 12 -0.55 19.54 10.12
CA VAL A 12 -1.16 18.34 10.71
C VAL A 12 -2.67 18.29 10.49
N THR A 13 -3.34 19.44 10.43
CA THR A 13 -4.76 19.53 10.09
C THR A 13 -5.01 19.15 8.63
N GLU A 14 -4.16 19.57 7.69
CA GLU A 14 -4.23 19.15 6.29
C GLU A 14 -3.97 17.65 6.15
N PHE A 15 -2.93 17.15 6.82
CA PHE A 15 -2.55 15.73 6.83
C PHE A 15 -3.65 14.82 7.39
N GLU A 16 -4.32 15.21 8.47
CA GLU A 16 -5.41 14.42 9.06
C GLU A 16 -6.65 14.35 8.16
N ASN A 17 -6.95 15.47 7.49
CA ASN A 17 -8.13 15.62 6.63
C ASN A 17 -7.89 15.13 5.21
N TYR A 18 -6.65 14.83 4.84
CA TYR A 18 -6.35 14.21 3.57
C TYR A 18 -7.08 12.87 3.45
N ARG A 19 -7.82 12.73 2.36
CA ARG A 19 -8.55 11.52 1.98
C ARG A 19 -8.19 11.19 0.54
N ILE A 20 -7.81 9.95 0.32
CA ILE A 20 -7.82 9.38 -1.01
C ILE A 20 -9.30 9.22 -1.41
N PRO A 21 -9.68 9.44 -2.68
CA PRO A 21 -11.04 9.20 -3.15
C PRO A 21 -11.49 7.78 -2.83
N ASP A 22 -12.76 7.61 -2.46
CA ASP A 22 -13.38 6.31 -2.34
C ASP A 22 -13.53 5.66 -3.73
N TRP A 23 -13.80 4.37 -3.78
CA TRP A 23 -13.93 3.64 -5.05
C TRP A 23 -14.88 4.31 -6.05
N ASP A 24 -16.03 4.78 -5.58
CA ASP A 24 -17.06 5.38 -6.42
C ASP A 24 -16.67 6.77 -6.95
N ASP A 25 -15.77 7.47 -6.25
CA ASP A 25 -15.25 8.79 -6.65
C ASP A 25 -14.11 8.69 -7.66
N LEU A 26 -13.58 7.49 -7.89
CA LEU A 26 -12.60 7.28 -8.96
C LEU A 26 -13.24 7.51 -10.34
N PRO A 27 -12.46 8.00 -11.33
CA PRO A 27 -12.94 8.26 -12.68
C PRO A 27 -13.72 7.07 -13.28
N ASP A 28 -14.95 7.33 -13.70
CA ASP A 28 -15.81 6.33 -14.37
C ASP A 28 -15.55 6.24 -15.88
N ILE A 29 -14.77 7.18 -16.43
CA ILE A 29 -14.31 7.16 -17.81
C ILE A 29 -12.91 6.58 -17.90
N ASP A 30 -12.64 5.84 -18.98
CA ASP A 30 -11.29 5.36 -19.21
C ASP A 30 -10.36 6.51 -19.62
N LEU A 31 -9.18 6.54 -19.01
CA LEU A 31 -8.20 7.61 -19.15
C LEU A 31 -7.03 7.19 -20.04
N TYR A 32 -6.50 8.14 -20.81
CA TYR A 32 -5.19 7.99 -21.45
C TYR A 32 -4.05 8.22 -20.43
N MET A 33 -2.86 7.70 -20.72
CA MET A 33 -1.67 7.77 -19.85
C MET A 33 -1.46 9.16 -19.22
N ASP A 34 -1.54 10.21 -20.03
CA ASP A 34 -1.25 11.58 -19.61
C ASP A 34 -2.28 12.05 -18.56
N GLN A 35 -3.56 11.68 -18.76
CA GLN A 35 -4.65 11.98 -17.84
C GLN A 35 -4.52 11.19 -16.53
N VAL A 36 -4.04 9.93 -16.61
CA VAL A 36 -3.74 9.11 -15.44
C VAL A 36 -2.66 9.76 -14.59
N ILE A 37 -1.59 10.24 -15.20
CA ILE A 37 -0.49 10.92 -14.51
C ILE A 37 -1.00 12.19 -13.83
N THR A 38 -1.69 13.06 -14.56
CA THR A 38 -2.27 14.29 -14.00
C THR A 38 -3.23 14.00 -12.85
N TYR A 39 -4.06 12.96 -12.99
CA TYR A 39 -4.96 12.54 -11.92
C TYR A 39 -4.18 12.11 -10.68
N LEU A 40 -3.19 11.22 -10.82
CA LEU A 40 -2.42 10.68 -9.69
C LEU A 40 -1.55 11.74 -9.01
N GLU A 41 -0.97 12.68 -9.76
CA GLU A 41 -0.24 13.82 -9.20
C GLU A 41 -1.14 14.70 -8.33
N LYS A 42 -2.37 14.98 -8.80
CA LYS A 42 -3.35 15.74 -8.02
C LYS A 42 -3.78 14.99 -6.76
N GLN A 43 -4.09 13.69 -6.89
CA GLN A 43 -4.57 12.92 -5.74
C GLN A 43 -3.48 12.71 -4.70
N LEU A 44 -2.24 12.44 -5.10
CA LEU A 44 -1.15 12.05 -4.20
C LEU A 44 -0.21 13.20 -3.85
N ALA A 45 -0.65 14.45 -4.03
CA ALA A 45 0.14 15.65 -3.78
C ALA A 45 0.70 15.73 -2.34
N VAL A 46 -0.06 15.24 -1.35
CA VAL A 46 0.37 15.18 0.07
C VAL A 46 1.59 14.28 0.28
N PHE A 47 1.87 13.36 -0.64
CA PHE A 47 3.04 12.48 -0.62
C PHE A 47 4.22 12.99 -1.43
N SER A 48 4.06 14.12 -2.15
CA SER A 48 5.16 14.67 -2.93
C SER A 48 6.24 15.24 -2.03
N LYS A 49 7.49 14.88 -2.30
CA LYS A 49 8.66 15.28 -1.49
C LYS A 49 9.20 16.67 -1.86
N SER A 50 8.79 17.22 -3.00
CA SER A 50 9.11 18.56 -3.50
C SER A 50 8.28 18.87 -4.77
N GLU A 51 8.19 20.15 -5.15
CA GLU A 51 7.52 20.57 -6.41
C GLU A 51 8.25 20.07 -7.68
N ASP A 52 9.55 19.71 -7.56
CA ASP A 52 10.41 19.40 -8.70
C ASP A 52 10.54 17.89 -9.03
N GLU A 53 10.15 16.99 -8.11
CA GLU A 53 10.26 15.54 -8.35
C GLU A 53 8.97 14.98 -8.97
N LYS A 54 9.06 14.46 -10.19
CA LYS A 54 7.93 13.76 -10.83
C LYS A 54 7.56 12.51 -10.02
N PHE A 55 6.48 12.62 -9.26
CA PHE A 55 5.96 11.57 -8.38
C PHE A 55 5.65 10.26 -9.14
N ILE A 56 5.24 10.39 -10.40
CA ILE A 56 4.97 9.27 -11.30
C ILE A 56 5.38 9.62 -12.74
N THR A 57 5.81 8.61 -13.50
CA THR A 57 6.19 8.76 -14.92
C THR A 57 5.53 7.67 -15.78
N PRO A 58 5.40 7.90 -17.10
CA PRO A 58 4.87 6.87 -18.02
C PRO A 58 5.70 5.56 -17.96
N ALA A 59 7.01 5.68 -17.79
CA ALA A 59 7.91 4.53 -17.66
C ALA A 59 7.60 3.70 -16.40
N MET A 60 7.28 4.34 -15.28
CA MET A 60 6.88 3.64 -14.06
C MET A 60 5.56 2.88 -14.24
N ILE A 61 4.55 3.50 -14.84
CA ILE A 61 3.27 2.85 -15.12
C ILE A 61 3.48 1.64 -16.06
N ASN A 62 4.29 1.80 -17.10
CA ASN A 62 4.64 0.70 -18.00
C ASN A 62 5.39 -0.43 -17.27
N ASN A 63 6.26 -0.11 -16.32
CA ASN A 63 6.91 -1.11 -15.48
C ASN A 63 5.91 -1.87 -14.61
N TYR A 64 4.86 -1.21 -14.10
CA TYR A 64 3.80 -1.88 -13.34
C TYR A 64 2.96 -2.81 -14.22
N VAL A 65 2.65 -2.41 -15.45
CA VAL A 65 1.97 -3.29 -16.43
C VAL A 65 2.86 -4.49 -16.77
N LYS A 66 4.14 -4.26 -17.04
CA LYS A 66 5.10 -5.31 -17.44
C LYS A 66 5.29 -6.36 -16.34
N ASN A 67 5.32 -5.94 -15.09
CA ASN A 67 5.44 -6.81 -13.92
C ASN A 67 4.08 -7.35 -13.42
N GLN A 68 3.00 -7.17 -14.19
CA GLN A 68 1.65 -7.69 -13.91
C GLN A 68 1.06 -7.22 -12.56
N ILE A 69 1.45 -6.03 -12.13
CA ILE A 69 0.98 -5.42 -10.88
C ILE A 69 -0.35 -4.75 -11.13
N ILE A 70 -0.45 -4.12 -12.30
CA ILE A 70 -1.69 -3.62 -12.84
C ILE A 70 -2.01 -4.41 -14.12
N PRO A 71 -3.30 -4.62 -14.43
CA PRO A 71 -3.71 -5.22 -15.70
C PRO A 71 -3.18 -4.46 -16.91
N ARG A 72 -3.16 -5.11 -18.07
CA ARG A 72 -2.81 -4.42 -19.31
C ARG A 72 -3.97 -3.49 -19.70
N PRO A 73 -3.69 -2.21 -20.03
CA PRO A 73 -4.71 -1.29 -20.50
C PRO A 73 -5.27 -1.76 -21.85
N LEU A 74 -6.57 -1.58 -22.07
CA LEU A 74 -7.23 -1.90 -23.33
C LEU A 74 -7.15 -0.69 -24.25
N ASN A 75 -6.63 -0.83 -25.47
CA ASN A 75 -6.50 0.28 -26.44
C ASN A 75 -5.82 1.54 -25.87
N LYS A 76 -4.80 1.36 -25.02
CA LYS A 76 -4.07 2.42 -24.28
C LYS A 76 -4.91 3.22 -23.29
N LYS A 77 -6.06 2.68 -22.89
CA LYS A 77 -6.98 3.29 -21.92
C LYS A 77 -6.94 2.56 -20.58
N TYR A 78 -6.94 3.33 -19.51
CA TYR A 78 -6.85 2.88 -18.13
C TYR A 78 -8.19 3.08 -17.44
N THR A 79 -8.73 2.00 -16.92
CA THR A 79 -10.04 1.95 -16.25
C THR A 79 -9.94 2.38 -14.77
N ARG A 80 -11.09 2.51 -14.10
CA ARG A 80 -11.20 2.69 -12.65
C ARG A 80 -10.36 1.68 -11.85
N GLU A 81 -10.38 0.40 -12.24
CA GLU A 81 -9.57 -0.65 -11.59
C GLU A 81 -8.06 -0.35 -11.67
N HIS A 82 -7.59 0.19 -12.80
CA HIS A 82 -6.19 0.60 -12.91
C HIS A 82 -5.88 1.75 -11.96
N MET A 83 -6.81 2.68 -11.73
CA MET A 83 -6.60 3.81 -10.82
C MET A 83 -6.46 3.32 -9.38
N ALA A 84 -7.36 2.46 -8.93
CA ALA A 84 -7.28 1.86 -7.58
C ALA A 84 -5.95 1.14 -7.36
N HIS A 85 -5.49 0.36 -8.37
CA HIS A 85 -4.21 -0.30 -8.32
C HIS A 85 -3.03 0.67 -8.25
N LEU A 86 -3.00 1.68 -9.12
CA LEU A 86 -1.91 2.66 -9.16
C LEU A 86 -1.83 3.43 -7.85
N VAL A 87 -2.96 3.91 -7.32
CA VAL A 87 -3.01 4.58 -6.02
C VAL A 87 -2.48 3.66 -4.92
N SER A 88 -2.92 2.40 -4.87
CA SER A 88 -2.45 1.43 -3.87
C SER A 88 -0.93 1.21 -3.93
N VAL A 89 -0.38 1.01 -5.14
CA VAL A 89 1.06 0.80 -5.34
C VAL A 89 1.86 2.04 -4.93
N LEU A 90 1.39 3.24 -5.29
CA LEU A 90 2.12 4.48 -5.01
C LEU A 90 2.14 4.84 -3.53
N ASN A 91 1.11 4.44 -2.76
CA ASN A 91 1.10 4.57 -1.31
C ASN A 91 2.09 3.61 -0.64
N LEU A 92 2.28 2.41 -1.19
CA LEU A 92 3.08 1.36 -0.56
C LEU A 92 4.54 1.31 -1.05
N LYS A 93 4.86 1.82 -2.25
CA LYS A 93 6.18 1.68 -2.91
C LYS A 93 7.37 2.20 -2.11
N ASN A 94 7.15 3.17 -1.22
CA ASN A 94 8.20 3.75 -0.40
C ASN A 94 8.56 2.88 0.82
N ILE A 95 7.72 1.88 1.14
CA ILE A 95 7.85 1.03 2.32
C ILE A 95 8.14 -0.42 1.93
N LEU A 96 7.44 -0.93 0.92
CA LEU A 96 7.51 -2.32 0.48
C LEU A 96 8.16 -2.47 -0.89
N SER A 97 8.79 -3.62 -1.11
CA SER A 97 9.24 -3.97 -2.45
C SER A 97 8.06 -4.19 -3.37
N LEU A 98 8.28 -4.01 -4.67
CA LEU A 98 7.23 -4.18 -5.67
C LEU A 98 6.62 -5.60 -5.66
N MET A 99 7.45 -6.61 -5.38
CA MET A 99 7.02 -7.99 -5.22
C MET A 99 6.13 -8.18 -3.99
N ASP A 100 6.49 -7.56 -2.87
CA ASP A 100 5.72 -7.64 -1.62
C ASP A 100 4.36 -6.93 -1.76
N ILE A 101 4.31 -5.82 -2.50
CA ILE A 101 3.06 -5.11 -2.83
C ILE A 101 2.14 -6.00 -3.66
N THR A 102 2.65 -6.62 -4.73
CA THR A 102 1.86 -7.53 -5.56
C THR A 102 1.32 -8.68 -4.74
N ARG A 103 2.11 -9.26 -3.81
CA ARG A 103 1.66 -10.32 -2.91
C ARG A 103 0.52 -9.82 -2.03
N LEU A 104 0.70 -8.69 -1.34
CA LEU A 104 -0.30 -8.12 -0.43
C LEU A 104 -1.63 -7.85 -1.14
N ILE A 105 -1.58 -7.23 -2.33
CA ILE A 105 -2.77 -6.95 -3.15
C ILE A 105 -3.41 -8.24 -3.69
N SER A 106 -2.60 -9.22 -4.13
CA SER A 106 -3.11 -10.47 -4.72
C SER A 106 -3.70 -11.42 -3.68
N HIS A 107 -3.22 -11.38 -2.42
CA HIS A 107 -3.77 -12.19 -1.33
C HIS A 107 -5.24 -11.84 -1.04
N GLU A 108 -5.56 -10.56 -1.08
CA GLU A 108 -6.93 -10.04 -0.89
C GLU A 108 -7.87 -10.38 -2.06
N LYS A 109 -7.34 -10.49 -3.29
CA LYS A 109 -8.11 -10.79 -4.50
C LYS A 109 -8.67 -12.22 -4.60
N ILE A 110 -8.24 -13.14 -3.74
CA ILE A 110 -8.61 -14.57 -3.90
C ILE A 110 -10.13 -14.76 -3.82
N ASP A 111 -10.87 -13.89 -3.12
CA ASP A 111 -12.32 -13.98 -2.96
C ASP A 111 -13.08 -12.62 -3.00
N LYS A 112 -12.41 -11.51 -3.35
CA LYS A 112 -13.00 -10.16 -3.28
C LYS A 112 -12.68 -9.28 -4.49
N PRO A 113 -13.61 -8.37 -4.88
CA PRO A 113 -13.34 -7.38 -5.90
C PRO A 113 -12.30 -6.35 -5.41
N ILE A 114 -11.60 -5.72 -6.35
CA ILE A 114 -10.58 -4.70 -6.06
C ILE A 114 -11.16 -3.47 -5.34
N SER A 115 -12.45 -3.17 -5.51
CA SER A 115 -13.15 -2.10 -4.80
C SER A 115 -13.09 -2.29 -3.28
N THR A 116 -13.43 -3.48 -2.79
CA THR A 116 -13.40 -3.78 -1.35
C THR A 116 -12.00 -3.66 -0.77
N LEU A 117 -10.98 -4.14 -1.48
CA LEU A 117 -9.59 -3.99 -1.06
C LEU A 117 -9.18 -2.50 -1.00
N PHE A 118 -9.59 -1.73 -2.00
CA PHE A 118 -9.28 -0.31 -2.08
C PHE A 118 -9.92 0.47 -0.92
N ASP A 119 -11.19 0.21 -0.62
CA ASP A 119 -11.88 0.85 0.51
C ASP A 119 -11.24 0.47 1.86
N GLN A 120 -10.83 -0.80 2.01
CA GLN A 120 -10.11 -1.25 3.20
C GLN A 120 -8.76 -0.55 3.35
N LEU A 121 -8.00 -0.41 2.25
CA LEU A 121 -6.73 0.30 2.24
C LEU A 121 -6.93 1.77 2.64
N ASN A 122 -7.93 2.43 2.06
CA ASN A 122 -8.30 3.81 2.40
C ASN A 122 -8.65 3.95 3.88
N SER A 123 -9.45 3.02 4.43
CA SER A 123 -9.81 3.02 5.85
C SER A 123 -8.59 2.88 6.76
N ILE A 124 -7.71 1.91 6.47
CA ILE A 124 -6.48 1.68 7.25
C ILE A 124 -5.57 2.91 7.19
N GLN A 125 -5.42 3.52 6.02
CA GLN A 125 -4.61 4.72 5.86
C GLN A 125 -5.18 5.91 6.64
N ASN A 126 -6.50 6.12 6.57
CA ASN A 126 -7.17 7.20 7.29
C ASN A 126 -7.00 7.07 8.80
N GLU A 127 -7.11 5.85 9.33
CA GLU A 127 -6.85 5.57 10.74
C GLU A 127 -5.39 5.87 11.12
N ALA A 128 -4.43 5.40 10.32
CA ALA A 128 -3.01 5.65 10.54
C ALA A 128 -2.67 7.16 10.51
N PHE A 129 -3.31 7.92 9.62
CA PHE A 129 -3.13 9.37 9.50
C PHE A 129 -3.69 10.08 10.72
N LYS A 130 -4.91 9.78 11.15
CA LYS A 130 -5.51 10.32 12.37
C LYS A 130 -4.67 10.03 13.61
N ALA A 131 -4.23 8.78 13.79
CA ALA A 131 -3.39 8.39 14.92
C ALA A 131 -2.03 9.10 14.91
N THR A 132 -1.46 9.37 13.74
CA THR A 132 -0.19 10.10 13.62
C THR A 132 -0.38 11.60 13.86
N ALA A 133 -1.47 12.18 13.33
CA ALA A 133 -1.85 13.57 13.54
C ALA A 133 -2.06 13.88 15.04
N LEU A 134 -2.75 12.99 15.76
CA LEU A 134 -2.92 13.11 17.21
C LEU A 134 -1.57 13.15 17.95
N ARG A 135 -0.66 12.23 17.63
CA ARG A 135 0.68 12.17 18.24
C ARG A 135 1.50 13.44 17.98
N VAL A 136 1.35 14.05 16.81
CA VAL A 136 1.96 15.34 16.49
C VAL A 136 1.33 16.46 17.32
N ARG A 137 -0.01 16.57 17.36
CA ARG A 137 -0.70 17.58 18.17
C ARG A 137 -0.36 17.51 19.65
N ASP A 138 -0.40 16.32 20.24
CA ASP A 138 -0.02 16.10 21.64
C ASP A 138 1.41 16.56 21.93
N SER A 139 2.30 16.39 20.96
CA SER A 139 3.69 16.84 21.07
C SER A 139 3.79 18.36 20.97
N LEU A 140 3.01 18.99 20.07
CA LEU A 140 2.97 20.44 19.88
C LEU A 140 2.36 21.18 21.07
N GLU A 141 1.31 20.64 21.70
CA GLU A 141 0.71 21.21 22.92
C GLU A 141 1.71 21.25 24.07
N LYS A 142 2.54 20.21 24.20
CA LYS A 142 3.61 20.13 25.22
C LYS A 142 4.78 21.08 24.96
N LEU A 143 4.83 21.77 23.82
CA LEU A 143 5.86 22.78 23.51
C LEU A 143 5.57 24.14 24.18
N ASP A 144 4.33 24.40 24.62
CA ASP A 144 3.95 25.68 25.26
C ASP A 144 4.54 25.86 26.67
N CYS A 145 5.12 24.80 27.25
CA CYS A 145 5.65 24.81 28.60
C CYS A 145 7.04 25.46 28.67
N ASN A 146 7.18 26.80 28.71
CA ASN A 146 8.42 27.54 29.08
C ASN A 146 9.77 27.03 28.52
N TYR A 147 9.77 26.31 27.39
CA TYR A 147 10.98 25.81 26.76
C TYR A 147 11.63 26.93 25.95
N ASN A 148 12.96 27.03 26.03
CA ASN A 148 13.73 27.82 25.05
C ASN A 148 13.65 27.15 23.67
N ASP A 149 13.98 27.89 22.61
CA ASP A 149 13.80 27.40 21.24
C ASP A 149 14.64 26.14 20.94
N LYS A 150 15.83 26.02 21.55
CA LYS A 150 16.68 24.83 21.44
C LYS A 150 15.99 23.57 21.98
N ALA A 151 15.31 23.65 23.12
CA ALA A 151 14.58 22.52 23.70
C ALA A 151 13.33 22.15 22.87
N LYS A 152 12.70 23.12 22.20
CA LYS A 152 11.60 22.84 21.25
C LYS A 152 12.10 22.08 20.03
N GLU A 153 13.21 22.52 19.46
CA GLU A 153 13.86 21.87 18.31
C GLU A 153 14.29 20.44 18.64
N GLU A 154 14.91 20.23 19.81
CA GLU A 154 15.31 18.90 20.28
C GLU A 154 14.10 17.96 20.40
N ARG A 155 12.99 18.44 20.97
CA ARG A 155 11.76 17.64 21.10
C ARG A 155 11.14 17.27 19.74
N LEU A 156 11.07 18.22 18.81
CA LEU A 156 10.58 17.97 17.46
C LEU A 156 11.48 16.98 16.72
N SER A 157 12.80 17.11 16.88
CA SER A 157 13.78 16.19 16.31
C SER A 157 13.63 14.78 16.86
N LEU A 158 13.42 14.63 18.18
CA LEU A 158 13.14 13.34 18.82
C LEU A 158 11.83 12.72 18.33
N LEU A 159 10.79 13.53 18.10
CA LEU A 159 9.52 13.05 17.54
C LEU A 159 9.70 12.52 16.11
N ALA A 160 10.40 13.27 15.26
CA ALA A 160 10.72 12.84 13.89
C ALA A 160 11.56 11.54 13.88
N LEU A 161 12.55 11.45 14.78
CA LEU A 161 13.35 10.23 14.97
C LEU A 161 12.47 9.06 15.41
N LYS A 162 11.57 9.28 16.36
CA LYS A 162 10.63 8.25 16.84
C LYS A 162 9.77 7.71 15.71
N PHE A 163 9.11 8.57 14.93
CA PHE A 163 8.32 8.13 13.78
C PHE A 163 9.15 7.36 12.75
N SER A 164 10.37 7.79 12.50
CA SER A 164 11.28 7.11 11.56
C SER A 164 11.63 5.69 12.02
N LEU A 165 11.92 5.53 13.32
CA LEU A 165 12.22 4.21 13.91
C LEU A 165 10.99 3.30 13.96
N GLU A 166 9.83 3.83 14.33
CA GLU A 166 8.55 3.09 14.32
C GLU A 166 8.18 2.63 12.90
N ALA A 167 8.30 3.51 11.91
CA ALA A 167 8.05 3.15 10.51
C ALA A 167 8.98 2.03 10.03
N ASN A 168 10.26 2.08 10.40
CA ASN A 168 11.19 1.00 10.08
C ASN A 168 10.83 -0.32 10.79
N ALA A 169 10.43 -0.26 12.06
CA ALA A 169 9.98 -1.45 12.80
C ALA A 169 8.74 -2.08 12.15
N ASN A 170 7.74 -1.27 11.82
CA ASN A 170 6.52 -1.72 11.14
C ASN A 170 6.83 -2.32 9.76
N ARG A 171 7.76 -1.72 9.00
CA ARG A 171 8.23 -2.27 7.72
C ARG A 171 8.86 -3.65 7.88
N ILE A 172 9.72 -3.83 8.88
CA ILE A 172 10.35 -5.13 9.16
C ILE A 172 9.30 -6.17 9.55
N ALA A 173 8.35 -5.81 10.42
CA ALA A 173 7.26 -6.68 10.84
C ALA A 173 6.38 -7.09 9.64
N ALA A 174 5.94 -6.12 8.83
CA ALA A 174 5.14 -6.38 7.63
C ALA A 174 5.83 -7.35 6.67
N LYS A 175 7.13 -7.15 6.42
CA LYS A 175 7.92 -8.07 5.59
C LYS A 175 7.93 -9.47 6.18
N ARG A 176 8.19 -9.60 7.49
CA ARG A 176 8.24 -10.91 8.15
C ARG A 176 6.89 -11.63 8.08
N ILE A 177 5.79 -10.91 8.24
CA ILE A 177 4.43 -11.47 8.12
C ILE A 177 4.20 -12.01 6.70
N LEU A 178 4.55 -11.23 5.67
CA LEU A 178 4.42 -11.66 4.27
C LEU A 178 5.27 -12.90 3.96
N ASP A 179 6.52 -12.94 4.45
CA ASP A 179 7.41 -14.08 4.24
C ASP A 179 6.86 -15.35 4.90
N GLU A 180 6.25 -15.25 6.09
CA GLU A 180 5.65 -16.38 6.79
C GLU A 180 4.38 -16.90 6.08
N ILE A 181 3.51 -15.99 5.61
CA ILE A 181 2.33 -16.35 4.80
C ILE A 181 2.77 -17.14 3.56
N MET A 182 3.82 -16.69 2.89
CA MET A 182 4.35 -17.35 1.69
C MET A 182 4.95 -18.72 2.01
N ALA A 183 5.71 -18.85 3.10
CA ALA A 183 6.26 -20.10 3.56
C ALA A 183 5.16 -21.12 3.90
N HIS A 184 4.09 -20.67 4.56
CA HIS A 184 2.93 -21.51 4.88
C HIS A 184 2.21 -21.99 3.62
N LYS A 185 1.96 -21.09 2.65
CA LYS A 185 1.31 -21.45 1.38
C LYS A 185 2.13 -22.46 0.57
N ALA A 186 3.45 -22.30 0.54
CA ALA A 186 4.33 -23.26 -0.13
C ALA A 186 4.27 -24.66 0.51
N LYS A 187 4.16 -24.75 1.84
CA LYS A 187 3.98 -26.03 2.54
C LYS A 187 2.66 -26.69 2.19
N LEU A 188 1.55 -25.95 2.23
CA LEU A 188 0.23 -26.47 1.88
C LEU A 188 0.18 -27.01 0.45
N GLN A 189 0.76 -26.30 -0.52
CA GLN A 189 0.80 -26.76 -1.92
C GLN A 189 1.62 -28.05 -2.11
N VAL A 190 2.70 -28.22 -1.34
CA VAL A 190 3.51 -29.45 -1.36
C VAL A 190 2.75 -30.62 -0.73
N GLU A 191 1.95 -30.38 0.30
CA GLU A 191 1.12 -31.39 0.95
C GLU A 191 -0.05 -31.83 0.04
N GLU A 192 -0.77 -30.89 -0.59
CA GLU A 192 -1.83 -31.17 -1.56
C GLU A 192 -1.32 -31.93 -2.80
N GLN A 193 -0.11 -31.62 -3.28
CA GLN A 193 0.50 -32.36 -4.40
C GLN A 193 0.88 -33.79 -4.01
N LYS A 194 1.36 -34.01 -2.77
CA LYS A 194 1.68 -35.36 -2.26
C LYS A 194 0.42 -36.21 -2.07
N GLU A 195 -0.68 -35.63 -1.62
CA GLU A 195 -1.97 -36.32 -1.51
C GLU A 195 -2.56 -36.67 -2.88
N ASN A 196 -2.61 -35.71 -3.80
CA ASN A 196 -3.10 -35.96 -5.17
C ASN A 196 -2.29 -37.02 -5.93
N VAL A 197 -0.98 -37.11 -5.71
CA VAL A 197 -0.15 -38.18 -6.29
C VAL A 197 -0.45 -39.53 -5.65
N LYS A 198 -0.66 -39.59 -4.32
CA LYS A 198 -1.04 -40.83 -3.63
C LYS A 198 -2.41 -41.35 -4.07
N ASP A 199 -3.37 -40.47 -4.29
CA ASP A 199 -4.72 -40.86 -4.73
C ASP A 199 -4.74 -41.31 -6.19
N LYS A 200 -4.00 -40.64 -7.09
CA LYS A 200 -3.82 -41.11 -8.48
C LYS A 200 -3.12 -42.47 -8.58
N VAL A 201 -2.19 -42.79 -7.66
CA VAL A 201 -1.54 -44.10 -7.61
C VAL A 201 -2.50 -45.18 -7.09
N LYS A 202 -3.36 -44.86 -6.12
CA LYS A 202 -4.41 -45.78 -5.63
C LYS A 202 -5.48 -46.06 -6.69
N GLU A 203 -5.89 -45.08 -7.49
CA GLU A 203 -6.84 -45.28 -8.60
C GLU A 203 -6.24 -46.16 -9.72
N LYS A 204 -5.01 -45.90 -10.14
CA LYS A 204 -4.33 -46.73 -11.17
C LYS A 204 -4.15 -48.19 -10.77
N ASN A 205 -4.00 -48.47 -9.47
CA ASN A 205 -3.90 -49.85 -8.98
C ASN A 205 -5.27 -50.55 -8.91
N LYS A 206 -6.37 -49.82 -8.69
CA LYS A 206 -7.73 -50.38 -8.75
C LYS A 206 -8.19 -50.75 -10.16
N ASP A 207 -7.77 -50.00 -11.19
CA ASP A 207 -8.12 -50.32 -12.58
C ASP A 207 -7.36 -51.53 -13.14
N LYS A 208 -6.11 -51.77 -12.68
CA LYS A 208 -5.32 -52.93 -13.11
C LYS A 208 -5.85 -54.27 -12.56
N ASP A 209 -6.52 -54.25 -11.40
CA ASP A 209 -7.16 -55.45 -10.84
C ASP A 209 -8.48 -55.79 -11.54
N LYS A 210 -9.20 -54.80 -12.09
CA LYS A 210 -10.45 -55.04 -12.84
C LYS A 210 -10.22 -55.57 -14.26
N SER A 211 -9.04 -55.36 -14.86
CA SER A 211 -8.71 -55.87 -16.20
C SER A 211 -8.15 -57.30 -16.22
N LYS A 212 -8.06 -57.97 -15.06
CA LYS A 212 -7.52 -59.33 -14.91
C LYS A 212 -8.58 -60.38 -14.52
N THR A 213 -9.86 -60.01 -14.51
CA THR A 213 -10.99 -60.94 -14.30
C THR A 213 -11.79 -61.05 -15.60
#